data_AF-A0A8B3C962-F1
#
_entry.id   AF-A0A8B3C962-F1
#
_cell.length_a   1.000
_cell.length_b   1.000
_cell.length_c   1.000
_cell.angle_alpha   90.00
_cell.angle_beta   90.00
_cell.angle_gamma   90.00
#
_symmetry.space_group_name_H-M   'P 1'
#
loop_
_entity.id
_entity.type
_entity.pdbx_description
1 polymer ?
#
loop_
_entity_poly.entity_id
_entity_poly.type
_entity_poly.pdbx_seq_one_letter_code
_entity_poly.pdbx_strand_id
1 'polypeptide(L)'
;MKRDIIIIEDKAVSVTGNEIWMTSTEIAGLFHTGVPAVNAAIRAVRKPDVLNDYEVCRYMRLENGLSADVYSLEIIIPIAFRLNTYHAHVFRTWLVGKALSKEKRQAYVMFIQNGKAGYC
;
A
#
# COMPACT_ATOMS: atom_id res chain seq x y z
N MET A 1 -4.02 -3.45 -17.92
CA MET A 1 -2.75 -3.59 -17.15
C MET A 1 -3.06 -4.49 -15.98
N LYS A 2 -2.20 -5.48 -15.69
CA LYS A 2 -2.38 -6.33 -14.51
C LYS A 2 -2.09 -5.49 -13.27
N ARG A 3 -2.92 -5.60 -12.23
CA ARG A 3 -2.73 -4.94 -10.94
C ARG A 3 -3.05 -5.94 -9.83
N ASP A 4 -2.42 -5.74 -8.69
CA ASP A 4 -2.68 -6.54 -7.51
C ASP A 4 -3.61 -5.82 -6.54
N ILE A 5 -4.29 -6.60 -5.71
CA ILE A 5 -5.20 -6.09 -4.68
C ILE A 5 -4.91 -6.75 -3.34
N ILE A 6 -5.44 -6.13 -2.30
CA ILE A 6 -5.47 -6.66 -0.94
C ILE A 6 -6.84 -7.27 -0.72
N ILE A 7 -6.88 -8.42 -0.06
CA ILE A 7 -8.11 -9.12 0.30
C ILE A 7 -8.10 -9.36 1.81
N ILE A 8 -9.25 -9.16 2.45
CA ILE A 8 -9.48 -9.52 3.85
C ILE A 8 -10.66 -10.48 3.90
N GLU A 9 -10.38 -11.74 4.20
CA GLU A 9 -11.36 -12.83 4.32
C GLU A 9 -11.10 -13.57 5.63
N ASP A 10 -12.16 -13.92 6.38
CA ASP A 10 -12.08 -14.68 7.63
C ASP A 10 -11.01 -14.18 8.62
N LYS A 11 -10.82 -12.85 8.69
CA LYS A 11 -9.84 -12.16 9.54
C LYS A 11 -8.37 -12.33 9.12
N ALA A 12 -8.11 -12.94 7.98
CA ALA A 12 -6.79 -13.03 7.37
C ALA A 12 -6.63 -11.98 6.26
N VAL A 13 -5.43 -11.41 6.14
CA VAL A 13 -5.10 -10.49 5.06
C VAL A 13 -4.18 -11.20 4.07
N SER A 14 -4.54 -11.13 2.79
CA SER A 14 -3.73 -11.64 1.68
C SER A 14 -3.51 -10.54 0.64
N VAL A 15 -2.41 -10.66 -0.12
CA VAL A 15 -2.08 -9.78 -1.24
C VAL A 15 -1.88 -10.65 -2.48
N THR A 16 -2.44 -10.24 -3.62
CA THR A 16 -2.34 -11.04 -4.86
C THR A 16 -0.98 -10.92 -5.56
N GLY A 17 -0.18 -9.95 -5.14
CA GLY A 17 1.17 -9.69 -5.63
C GLY A 17 1.74 -8.40 -5.02
N ASN A 18 2.70 -7.78 -5.70
CA ASN A 18 3.47 -6.66 -5.16
C ASN A 18 3.05 -5.30 -5.73
N GLU A 19 2.34 -5.26 -6.87
CA GLU A 19 1.94 -4.02 -7.52
C GLU A 19 0.51 -3.66 -7.16
N ILE A 20 0.31 -3.25 -5.90
CA ILE A 20 -1.01 -2.94 -5.37
C ILE A 20 -1.56 -1.65 -5.96
N TRP A 21 -2.70 -1.76 -6.64
CA TRP A 21 -3.49 -0.63 -7.10
C TRP A 21 -4.97 -0.93 -6.90
N MET A 22 -5.64 -0.14 -6.05
CA MET A 22 -7.05 -0.34 -5.71
C MET A 22 -7.87 0.93 -5.92
N THR A 23 -9.07 0.79 -6.43
CA THR A 23 -10.06 1.88 -6.54
C THR A 23 -10.63 2.26 -5.17
N SER A 24 -11.22 3.45 -5.03
CA SER A 24 -11.94 3.82 -3.80
C SER A 24 -13.04 2.82 -3.42
N THR A 25 -13.68 2.18 -4.40
CA THR A 25 -14.72 1.17 -4.18
C THR A 25 -14.13 -0.12 -3.61
N GLU A 26 -13.00 -0.57 -4.12
CA GLU A 26 -12.31 -1.76 -3.58
C GLU A 26 -11.76 -1.50 -2.19
N ILE A 27 -11.22 -0.30 -1.92
CA ILE A 27 -10.76 0.09 -0.59
C ILE A 27 -11.93 0.15 0.40
N ALA A 28 -13.09 0.66 -0.06
CA ALA A 28 -14.32 0.69 0.73
C ALA A 28 -14.79 -0.73 1.08
N GLY A 29 -14.75 -1.65 0.10
CA GLY A 29 -15.02 -3.07 0.31
C GLY A 29 -14.02 -3.71 1.30
N LEU A 30 -12.72 -3.49 1.08
CA LEU A 30 -11.63 -3.99 1.91
C LEU A 30 -11.80 -3.64 3.39
N PHE A 31 -12.17 -2.38 3.69
CA PHE A 31 -12.32 -1.90 5.06
C PHE A 31 -13.76 -1.93 5.58
N HIS A 32 -14.71 -2.48 4.81
CA HIS A 32 -16.14 -2.52 5.13
C HIS A 32 -16.65 -1.13 5.55
N THR A 33 -16.43 -0.14 4.69
CA THR A 33 -16.88 1.24 4.88
C THR A 33 -17.49 1.79 3.60
N GLY A 34 -18.00 3.02 3.64
CA GLY A 34 -18.52 3.71 2.46
C GLY A 34 -17.41 4.42 1.67
N VAL A 35 -17.56 4.48 0.35
CA VAL A 35 -16.71 5.29 -0.54
C VAL A 35 -16.56 6.75 -0.07
N PRO A 36 -17.60 7.42 0.48
CA PRO A 36 -17.44 8.77 1.04
C PRO A 36 -16.40 8.88 2.16
N ALA A 37 -16.32 7.87 3.04
CA ALA A 37 -15.34 7.84 4.13
C ALA A 37 -13.92 7.62 3.59
N VAL A 38 -13.77 6.74 2.60
CA VAL A 38 -12.49 6.52 1.89
C VAL A 38 -12.03 7.80 1.21
N ASN A 39 -12.90 8.49 0.46
CA ASN A 39 -12.57 9.73 -0.22
C ASN A 39 -12.21 10.86 0.78
N ALA A 40 -12.88 10.92 1.94
CA ALA A 40 -12.50 11.84 3.01
C ALA A 40 -11.10 11.52 3.58
N ALA A 41 -10.78 10.23 3.75
CA ALA A 41 -9.46 9.79 4.20
C ALA A 41 -8.37 10.09 3.14
N ILE A 42 -8.63 9.83 1.86
CA ILE A 42 -7.73 10.17 0.74
C ILE A 42 -7.40 11.67 0.75
N ARG A 43 -8.42 12.53 0.82
CA ARG A 43 -8.22 13.99 0.87
C ARG A 43 -7.41 14.43 2.09
N ALA A 44 -7.57 13.76 3.22
CA ALA A 44 -6.84 14.09 4.44
C ALA A 44 -5.39 13.59 4.44
N VAL A 45 -5.08 12.57 3.63
CA VAL A 45 -3.74 12.00 3.46
C VAL A 45 -2.97 12.71 2.34
N ARG A 46 -3.65 13.08 1.25
CA ARG A 46 -3.07 13.87 0.15
C ARG A 46 -2.73 15.27 0.66
N LYS A 47 -1.49 15.44 1.07
CA LYS A 47 -0.85 16.75 1.22
C LYS A 47 0.18 16.89 0.11
N PRO A 48 0.18 17.99 -0.66
CA PRO A 48 1.06 18.16 -1.83
C PRO A 48 2.54 17.90 -1.55
N ASP A 49 3.00 18.19 -0.32
CA ASP A 49 4.41 18.09 0.06
C ASP A 49 4.79 16.75 0.71
N VAL A 50 3.85 15.81 0.89
CA VAL A 50 4.08 14.54 1.59
C VAL A 50 4.03 13.34 0.65
N LEU A 51 3.06 13.33 -0.28
CA LEU A 51 2.92 12.26 -1.26
C LEU A 51 2.76 12.89 -2.65
N ASN A 52 3.61 12.48 -3.59
CA ASN A 52 3.50 12.91 -4.97
C ASN A 52 2.29 12.22 -5.60
N ASP A 53 1.26 13.01 -5.92
CA ASP A 53 -0.01 12.51 -6.46
C ASP A 53 0.15 11.62 -7.70
N TYR A 54 1.18 11.85 -8.53
CA TYR A 54 1.44 11.01 -9.72
C TYR A 54 2.00 9.62 -9.39
N GLU A 55 2.67 9.47 -8.25
CA GLU A 55 3.25 8.20 -7.82
C GLU A 55 2.25 7.34 -7.07
N VAL A 56 1.26 7.97 -6.42
CA VAL A 56 0.33 7.28 -5.52
C VAL A 56 -1.11 7.22 -6.03
N CYS A 57 -1.46 8.02 -7.03
CA CYS A 57 -2.77 8.04 -7.69
C CYS A 57 -2.60 7.94 -9.20
N ARG A 58 -3.30 7.00 -9.83
CA ARG A 58 -3.25 6.83 -11.29
C ARG A 58 -4.66 6.69 -11.85
N TYR A 59 -4.88 7.29 -13.00
CA TYR A 59 -6.05 6.99 -13.81
C TYR A 59 -5.71 5.85 -14.76
N MET A 60 -6.37 4.70 -14.62
CA MET A 60 -6.07 3.51 -15.43
C MET A 60 -7.33 2.78 -15.90
N ARG A 61 -7.20 2.07 -17.02
CA ARG A 61 -8.24 1.17 -17.54
C ARG A 61 -8.17 -0.18 -16.84
N LEU A 62 -9.28 -0.54 -16.20
CA LEU A 62 -9.50 -1.80 -15.48
C LEU A 62 -9.88 -2.92 -16.46
N GLU A 63 -9.84 -4.16 -15.98
CA GLU A 63 -10.17 -5.36 -16.77
C GLU A 63 -11.63 -5.38 -17.26
N ASN A 64 -12.54 -4.78 -16.49
CA ASN A 64 -13.94 -4.61 -16.89
C ASN A 64 -14.15 -3.57 -18.01
N GLY A 65 -13.07 -3.00 -18.54
CA GLY A 65 -13.08 -2.02 -19.62
C GLY A 65 -13.31 -0.58 -19.18
N LEU A 66 -13.71 -0.34 -17.92
CA LEU A 66 -13.90 0.98 -17.34
C LEU A 66 -12.56 1.61 -16.94
N SER A 67 -12.50 2.93 -16.88
CA SER A 67 -11.34 3.65 -16.36
C SER A 67 -11.69 4.29 -15.02
N ALA A 68 -10.77 4.24 -14.07
CA ALA A 68 -10.99 4.76 -12.72
C ALA A 68 -9.68 5.26 -12.11
N ASP A 69 -9.82 6.13 -11.11
CA ASP A 69 -8.74 6.46 -10.20
C ASP A 69 -8.44 5.25 -9.30
N VAL A 70 -7.16 4.88 -9.26
CA VAL A 70 -6.63 3.86 -8.37
C VAL A 70 -5.53 4.43 -7.50
N TYR A 71 -5.40 3.83 -6.32
CA TYR A 71 -4.50 4.28 -5.27
C TYR A 71 -3.50 3.17 -4.94
N SER A 72 -2.24 3.57 -4.75
CA SER A 72 -1.17 2.66 -4.37
C SER A 72 -1.27 2.26 -2.89
N LEU A 73 -0.47 1.27 -2.50
CA LEU A 73 -0.34 0.86 -1.10
C LEU A 73 0.06 2.02 -0.17
N GLU A 74 0.83 2.99 -0.66
CA GLU A 74 1.26 4.16 0.11
C GLU A 74 0.11 5.07 0.54
N ILE A 75 -1.01 5.05 -0.18
CA ILE A 75 -2.25 5.73 0.20
C ILE A 75 -3.16 4.82 1.04
N ILE A 76 -3.22 3.53 0.71
CA ILE A 76 -4.08 2.56 1.41
C ILE A 76 -3.66 2.40 2.88
N ILE A 77 -2.35 2.36 3.17
CA ILE A 77 -1.82 2.27 4.54
C ILE A 77 -2.36 3.39 5.44
N PRO A 78 -2.10 4.68 5.15
CA PRO A 78 -2.58 5.76 6.01
C PRO A 78 -4.11 5.87 6.05
N ILE A 79 -4.84 5.49 5.00
CA ILE A 79 -6.31 5.37 5.07
C ILE A 79 -6.72 4.38 6.16
N ALA A 80 -6.06 3.22 6.23
CA ALA A 80 -6.35 2.22 7.25
C ALA A 80 -6.16 2.77 8.68
N PHE A 81 -5.22 3.70 8.90
CA PHE A 81 -5.05 4.36 10.21
C PHE A 81 -6.09 5.44 10.52
N ARG A 82 -6.78 5.98 9.50
CA ARG A 82 -7.86 6.94 9.68
C ARG A 82 -9.22 6.29 9.88
N LEU A 83 -9.38 5.04 9.45
CA LEU A 83 -10.64 4.30 9.56
C LEU A 83 -10.71 3.51 10.88
N ASN A 84 -11.83 3.67 11.58
CA ASN A 84 -12.12 2.93 12.82
C ASN A 84 -13.07 1.75 12.56
N THR A 85 -12.75 0.91 11.57
CA THR A 85 -13.49 -0.34 11.30
C THR A 85 -12.72 -1.54 11.81
N TYR A 86 -13.44 -2.64 12.05
CA TYR A 86 -12.83 -3.92 12.41
C TYR A 86 -11.81 -4.38 11.35
N HIS A 87 -12.14 -4.28 10.07
CA HIS A 87 -11.27 -4.69 8.97
C HIS A 87 -10.03 -3.80 8.85
N ALA A 88 -10.15 -2.49 9.12
CA ALA A 88 -9.00 -1.61 9.22
C ALA A 88 -8.09 -2.00 10.39
N HIS A 89 -8.65 -2.42 11.54
CA HIS A 89 -7.86 -2.95 12.65
C HIS A 89 -7.13 -4.25 12.27
N VAL A 90 -7.80 -5.21 11.64
CA VAL A 90 -7.20 -6.46 11.15
C VAL A 90 -6.02 -6.15 10.21
N PHE A 91 -6.22 -5.24 9.26
CA PHE A 91 -5.16 -4.81 8.34
C PHE A 91 -3.97 -4.18 9.05
N ARG A 92 -4.20 -3.27 10.00
CA ARG A 92 -3.12 -2.63 10.77
C ARG A 92 -2.32 -3.66 11.56
N THR A 93 -2.99 -4.59 12.24
CA THR A 93 -2.34 -5.67 13.01
C THR A 93 -1.52 -6.57 12.10
N TRP A 94 -2.07 -6.95 10.93
CA TRP A 94 -1.33 -7.72 9.92
C TRP A 94 -0.11 -6.96 9.39
N LEU A 95 -0.25 -5.67 9.07
CA LEU A 95 0.83 -4.84 8.55
C LEU A 95 1.99 -4.73 9.56
N VAL A 96 1.68 -4.48 10.83
CA VAL A 96 2.67 -4.45 11.92
C VAL A 96 3.32 -5.83 12.09
N GLY A 97 2.53 -6.90 12.08
CA GLY A 97 3.03 -8.27 12.15
C GLY A 97 3.99 -8.60 11.02
N LYS A 98 3.70 -8.16 9.79
CA LYS A 98 4.57 -8.30 8.62
C LYS A 98 5.84 -7.46 8.72
N ALA A 99 5.74 -6.21 9.16
CA ALA A 99 6.90 -5.34 9.33
C ALA A 99 7.88 -5.85 10.42
N LEU A 100 7.35 -6.50 11.46
CA LEU A 100 8.13 -7.06 12.56
C LEU A 100 8.58 -8.51 12.33
N SER A 101 8.07 -9.19 11.29
CA SER A 101 8.48 -10.57 11.01
C SER A 101 9.97 -10.62 10.64
N LYS A 102 10.68 -11.62 11.17
CA LYS A 102 12.11 -11.85 10.84
C LYS A 102 12.30 -12.54 9.48
N GLU A 103 11.25 -12.65 8.67
CA GLU A 103 11.32 -13.25 7.34
C GLU A 103 12.38 -12.49 6.52
N LYS A 104 13.37 -13.26 6.03
CA LYS A 104 14.66 -12.82 5.50
C LYS A 104 14.60 -11.44 4.82
N ARG A 105 15.01 -10.39 5.54
CA ARG A 105 15.72 -9.28 4.91
C ARG A 105 16.86 -9.93 4.16
N GLN A 106 16.77 -10.03 2.83
CA GLN A 106 17.97 -10.16 2.02
C GLN A 106 18.80 -8.94 2.38
N ALA A 107 19.69 -9.12 3.35
CA ALA A 107 20.67 -8.12 3.69
C ALA A 107 21.44 -7.90 2.40
N TYR A 108 21.26 -6.72 1.79
CA TYR A 108 22.20 -6.23 0.81
C TYR A 108 23.54 -6.16 1.55
N VAL A 109 24.34 -7.21 1.45
CA VAL A 109 25.72 -7.22 1.91
C VAL A 109 26.46 -6.30 0.95
N MET A 110 26.51 -5.02 1.29
CA MET A 110 27.38 -4.06 0.63
C MET A 110 28.81 -4.42 1.03
N PHE A 111 29.54 -5.11 0.16
CA PHE A 111 30.98 -5.23 0.29
C PHE A 111 31.61 -3.86 0.01
N ILE A 112 31.86 -3.07 1.04
CA ILE A 112 32.73 -1.90 0.93
C ILE A 112 34.16 -2.45 0.81
N GLN A 113 34.69 -2.51 -0.41
CA GLN A 113 36.14 -2.69 -0.58
C GLN A 113 36.83 -1.41 -0.13
N ASN A 114 37.40 -1.45 1.07
CA ASN A 114 38.25 -0.39 1.58
C ASN A 114 39.62 -0.49 0.87
N GLY A 115 39.70 0.08 -0.33
CA GLY A 115 40.93 0.16 -1.11
C GLY A 115 41.92 1.17 -0.52
N LYS A 116 42.67 0.77 0.52
CA LYS A 116 43.97 1.37 0.81
C LYS A 116 45.04 0.57 0.06
N ALA A 117 45.50 1.11 -1.06
CA ALA A 117 46.79 0.75 -1.64
C ALA A 117 47.54 2.06 -1.90
N GLY A 118 48.33 2.48 -0.91
CA GLY A 118 49.43 3.40 -1.17
C GLY A 118 50.61 2.59 -1.71
N TYR A 119 51.28 3.09 -2.74
CA TYR A 119 52.68 2.79 -3.04
C TYR A 119 53.30 3.96 -3.83
N CYS A 120 54.44 4.42 -3.30
CA CYS A 120 55.52 5.26 -3.85
C CYS A 120 55.20 6.68 -4.32
#